data_AF-A0A522UPI0-F1
#
_entry.id   AF-A0A522UPI0-F1
#
_cell.length_a   1.000
_cell.length_b   1.000
_cell.length_c   1.000
_cell.angle_alpha   90.00
_cell.angle_beta   90.00
_cell.angle_gamma   90.00
#
_symmetry.space_group_name_H-M   'P 1'
#
loop_
_entity.id
_entity.type
_entity.pdbx_description
1 polymer ?
#
loop_
_entity_poly.entity_id
_entity_poly.type
_entity_poly.pdbx_seq_one_letter_code
_entity_poly.pdbx_strand_id
1 'polypeptide(L)'
;MFSIKIKKQIDKVQEESEKADSAISFTDPDCRFMPNSKKVTEYSYNPQVAVDSSFGIIISSDVTSEATDKNNLQPTINQVEENMGELPEGTKVSSDNGYYSSLNLKFLKEKR
;
A
#
# COMPACT_ATOMS: atom_id res chain seq x y z
N MET A 1 -0.77 20.80 26.43
CA MET A 1 -0.27 19.71 25.55
C MET A 1 -1.36 18.71 25.16
N PHE A 2 -2.10 18.14 26.12
CA PHE A 2 -3.12 17.10 25.85
C PHE A 2 -4.27 17.54 24.92
N SER A 3 -4.84 18.74 25.14
CA SER A 3 -5.95 19.25 24.33
C SER A 3 -5.57 19.53 22.87
N ILE A 4 -4.30 19.82 22.59
CA ILE A 4 -3.81 20.05 21.21
C ILE A 4 -3.76 18.71 20.45
N LYS A 5 -3.31 17.65 21.12
CA LYS A 5 -3.26 16.30 20.53
C LYS A 5 -4.65 15.77 20.19
N ILE A 6 -5.62 15.97 21.09
CA ILE A 6 -7.02 15.58 20.85
C ILE A 6 -7.63 16.35 19.68
N LYS A 7 -7.44 17.67 19.60
CA LYS A 7 -7.93 18.47 18.47
C LYS A 7 -7.36 17.98 17.14
N LYS A 8 -6.05 17.80 17.06
CA LYS A 8 -5.39 17.28 15.85
C LYS A 8 -5.94 15.92 15.43
N GLN A 9 -6.27 15.05 16.38
CA GLN A 9 -6.85 13.75 16.09
C GLN A 9 -8.29 13.86 15.57
N ILE A 10 -9.10 14.76 16.14
CA ILE A 10 -10.45 15.05 15.63
C ILE A 10 -10.39 15.59 14.21
N ASP A 11 -9.49 16.54 13.94
CA ASP A 11 -9.30 17.13 12.62
C ASP A 11 -8.93 16.05 11.60
N LYS A 12 -8.02 15.14 11.96
CA LYS A 12 -7.62 14.00 11.11
C LYS A 12 -8.77 13.03 10.84
N VAL A 13 -9.55 12.68 11.87
CA VAL A 13 -10.75 11.83 11.71
C VAL A 13 -11.75 12.48 10.76
N GLN A 14 -11.97 13.80 10.89
CA GLN A 14 -12.87 14.54 10.01
C GLN A 14 -12.37 14.52 8.57
N GLU A 15 -11.11 14.87 8.33
CA GLU A 15 -10.51 14.89 7.00
C GLU A 15 -10.60 13.50 6.32
N GLU A 16 -10.26 12.44 7.04
CA GLU A 16 -10.33 11.09 6.47
C GLU A 16 -11.78 10.67 6.22
N SER A 17 -12.74 11.11 7.06
CA SER A 17 -14.17 10.77 6.90
C SER A 17 -14.80 11.37 5.66
N GLU A 18 -14.27 12.50 5.19
CA GLU A 18 -14.70 13.12 3.94
C GLU A 18 -14.21 12.34 2.71
N LYS A 19 -13.09 11.60 2.85
CA LYS A 19 -12.48 10.83 1.75
C LYS A 19 -12.91 9.36 1.73
N ALA A 20 -13.44 8.83 2.83
CA ALA A 20 -13.70 7.41 2.98
C ALA A 20 -15.14 7.02 2.62
N ASP A 21 -15.28 5.97 1.82
CA ASP A 21 -16.57 5.35 1.51
C ASP A 21 -17.06 4.38 2.62
N SER A 22 -16.33 4.26 3.72
CA SER A 22 -16.59 3.31 4.81
C SER A 22 -16.31 3.89 6.18
N ALA A 23 -16.73 3.18 7.24
CA ALA A 23 -16.53 3.60 8.62
C ALA A 23 -15.04 3.79 8.94
N ILE A 24 -14.73 4.84 9.72
CA ILE A 24 -13.37 5.19 10.13
C ILE A 24 -13.18 4.90 11.61
N SER A 25 -12.00 4.41 11.97
CA SER A 25 -11.62 4.22 13.36
C SER A 25 -11.20 5.55 13.98
N PHE A 26 -11.76 5.85 15.15
CA PHE A 26 -11.37 7.03 15.91
C PHE A 26 -9.93 6.93 16.45
N THR A 27 -9.48 5.72 16.79
CA THR A 27 -8.14 5.50 17.36
C THR A 27 -7.06 5.41 16.29
N ASP A 28 -7.43 5.01 15.08
CA ASP A 28 -6.55 4.96 13.92
C ASP A 28 -7.28 5.38 12.64
N PRO A 29 -7.30 6.68 12.30
CA PRO A 29 -8.07 7.18 11.17
C PRO A 29 -7.61 6.69 9.80
N ASP A 30 -6.39 6.16 9.70
CA ASP A 30 -5.80 5.74 8.42
C ASP A 30 -6.22 4.30 8.06
N CYS A 31 -6.65 3.49 9.03
CA CYS A 31 -7.10 2.12 8.75
C CYS A 31 -8.46 2.11 8.02
N ARG A 32 -8.77 0.99 7.36
CA ARG A 32 -10.05 0.82 6.66
C ARG A 32 -10.70 -0.50 7.01
N PHE A 33 -12.01 -0.56 6.86
CA PHE A 33 -12.78 -1.78 7.10
C PHE A 33 -12.62 -2.71 5.90
N MET A 34 -11.84 -3.79 6.05
CA MET A 34 -11.48 -4.70 4.94
C MET A 34 -11.82 -6.16 5.29
N PRO A 35 -12.29 -6.97 4.32
CA PRO A 35 -12.50 -8.40 4.52
C PRO A 35 -11.17 -9.14 4.55
N ASN A 36 -10.96 -9.97 5.57
CA ASN A 36 -9.83 -10.88 5.62
C ASN A 36 -10.13 -12.21 4.89
N SER A 37 -9.13 -13.08 4.82
CA SER A 37 -9.25 -14.41 4.17
C SER A 37 -10.32 -15.32 4.78
N LYS A 38 -10.73 -15.05 6.02
CA LYS A 38 -11.82 -15.77 6.72
C LYS A 38 -13.19 -15.12 6.50
N LYS A 39 -13.30 -14.14 5.59
CA LYS A 39 -14.51 -13.35 5.31
C LYS A 39 -15.02 -12.57 6.53
N VAL A 40 -14.14 -12.28 7.48
CA VAL A 40 -14.42 -11.36 8.59
C VAL A 40 -13.95 -9.99 8.17
N THR A 41 -14.80 -8.98 8.29
CA THR A 41 -14.44 -7.61 7.98
C THR A 41 -14.02 -6.89 9.26
N GLU A 42 -12.83 -6.33 9.26
CA GLU A 42 -12.25 -5.64 10.42
C GLU A 42 -11.37 -4.47 9.98
N TYR A 43 -11.06 -3.56 10.91
CA TYR A 43 -10.12 -2.48 10.66
C TYR A 43 -8.73 -3.05 10.38
N SER A 44 -8.24 -2.84 9.17
CA SER A 44 -7.03 -3.44 8.65
C SER A 44 -6.27 -2.48 7.72
N TYR A 45 -5.03 -2.87 7.44
CA TYR A 45 -4.25 -2.39 6.31
C TYR A 45 -3.89 -3.56 5.41
N ASN A 46 -3.55 -3.24 4.16
CA ASN A 46 -3.06 -4.18 3.18
C ASN A 46 -1.53 -4.08 3.06
N PRO A 47 -0.75 -5.06 3.55
CA PRO A 47 0.70 -5.02 3.48
C PRO A 47 1.24 -5.30 2.07
N GLN A 48 2.31 -4.61 1.69
CA GLN A 48 2.97 -4.71 0.40
C GLN A 48 4.46 -4.97 0.62
N VAL A 49 5.02 -6.00 -0.01
CA VAL A 49 6.42 -6.41 0.20
C VAL A 49 7.06 -6.82 -1.12
N ALA A 50 8.23 -6.26 -1.43
CA ALA A 50 9.08 -6.73 -2.52
C ALA A 50 10.34 -7.42 -1.99
N VAL A 51 10.70 -8.53 -2.63
CA VAL A 51 11.77 -9.40 -2.21
C VAL A 51 12.68 -9.72 -3.40
N ASP A 52 13.99 -9.70 -3.17
CA ASP A 52 14.95 -10.25 -4.14
C ASP A 52 14.74 -11.76 -4.31
N SER A 53 14.65 -12.19 -5.57
CA SER A 53 14.44 -13.60 -5.92
C SER A 53 15.63 -14.52 -5.63
N SER A 54 16.86 -13.98 -5.51
CA SER A 54 18.07 -14.79 -5.39
C SER A 54 18.34 -15.23 -3.96
N PHE A 55 18.15 -14.33 -3.01
CA PHE A 55 18.51 -14.51 -1.60
C PHE A 55 17.34 -14.32 -0.63
N GLY A 56 16.16 -13.90 -1.11
CA GLY A 56 14.99 -13.68 -0.26
C GLY A 56 15.08 -12.42 0.61
N ILE A 57 15.90 -11.44 0.21
CA ILE A 57 16.07 -10.19 0.94
C ILE A 57 14.87 -9.29 0.67
N ILE A 58 14.21 -8.80 1.72
CA ILE A 58 13.15 -7.79 1.61
C ILE A 58 13.82 -6.47 1.21
N ILE A 59 13.47 -5.95 0.03
CA ILE A 59 13.99 -4.68 -0.48
C ILE A 59 13.06 -3.53 -0.14
N SER A 60 11.75 -3.74 -0.19
CA SER A 60 10.75 -2.74 0.16
C SER A 60 9.58 -3.35 0.92
N SER A 61 8.98 -2.56 1.80
CA SER A 61 7.83 -2.95 2.60
C SER A 61 7.02 -1.73 2.99
N ASP A 62 5.70 -1.78 2.80
CA ASP A 62 4.78 -0.73 3.23
C ASP A 62 3.40 -1.32 3.56
N VAL A 63 2.50 -0.50 4.09
CA VAL A 63 1.10 -0.82 4.33
C VAL A 63 0.21 0.20 3.65
N THR A 64 -0.88 -0.25 3.04
CA THR A 64 -1.82 0.65 2.37
C THR A 64 -3.22 0.52 2.94
N SER A 65 -3.98 1.59 2.85
CA SER A 65 -5.38 1.63 3.23
C SER A 65 -6.30 1.18 2.08
N GLU A 66 -5.74 0.68 0.98
CA GLU A 66 -6.50 0.16 -0.16
C GLU A 66 -6.72 -1.35 -0.03
N ALA A 67 -7.97 -1.80 -0.15
CA ALA A 67 -8.32 -3.21 -0.08
C ALA A 67 -7.88 -4.01 -1.33
N THR A 68 -7.41 -3.35 -2.39
CA THR A 68 -7.01 -3.99 -3.65
C THR A 68 -5.53 -3.76 -3.93
N ASP A 69 -4.87 -4.77 -4.51
CA ASP A 69 -3.45 -4.70 -4.86
C ASP A 69 -3.16 -4.03 -6.21
N LYS A 70 -4.19 -3.79 -7.03
CA LYS A 70 -4.05 -3.28 -8.40
C LYS A 70 -3.23 -1.99 -8.51
N ASN A 71 -3.30 -1.13 -7.51
CA ASN A 71 -2.61 0.15 -7.51
C ASN A 71 -1.26 0.11 -6.78
N ASN A 72 -0.91 -1.01 -6.13
CA ASN A 72 0.24 -1.08 -5.24
C ASN A 72 1.53 -1.54 -5.93
N LEU A 73 1.46 -2.10 -7.15
CA LEU A 73 2.66 -2.55 -7.87
C LEU A 73 3.65 -1.42 -8.17
N GLN A 74 3.16 -0.29 -8.70
CA GLN A 74 4.03 0.82 -9.10
C GLN A 74 4.67 1.50 -7.89
N PRO A 75 3.91 1.85 -6.82
CA PRO A 75 4.51 2.34 -5.57
C PRO A 75 5.58 1.41 -5.01
N THR A 76 5.32 0.10 -4.96
CA THR A 76 6.29 -0.88 -4.45
C THR A 76 7.57 -0.91 -5.28
N ILE A 77 7.49 -0.85 -6.62
CA ILE A 77 8.67 -0.82 -7.49
C ILE A 77 9.43 0.50 -7.35
N ASN A 78 8.73 1.63 -7.26
CA ASN A 78 9.38 2.92 -7.04
C ASN A 78 10.14 2.93 -5.70
N GLN A 79 9.59 2.31 -4.66
CA GLN A 79 10.27 2.19 -3.36
C GLN A 79 11.49 1.24 -3.44
N VAL A 80 11.43 0.19 -4.27
CA VAL A 80 12.59 -0.66 -4.57
C VAL A 80 13.71 0.17 -5.19
N GLU A 81 13.39 1.01 -6.16
CA GLU A 81 14.37 1.90 -6.81
C GLU A 81 14.90 2.98 -5.88
N GLU A 82 14.07 3.52 -4.99
CA GLU A 82 14.52 4.46 -3.96
C GLU A 82 15.55 3.81 -3.02
N ASN A 83 15.33 2.55 -2.65
CA ASN A 83 16.20 1.83 -1.72
C ASN A 83 17.49 1.30 -2.36
N MET A 84 17.46 0.89 -3.63
CA MET A 84 18.56 0.21 -4.31
C MET A 84 19.19 1.00 -5.46
N GLY A 85 18.60 2.13 -5.83
CA GLY A 85 18.91 2.83 -7.08
C GLY A 85 18.13 2.28 -8.27
N GLU A 86 18.43 2.82 -9.46
CA GLU A 86 17.79 2.39 -10.71
C GLU A 86 17.96 0.88 -10.94
N LEU A 87 16.86 0.21 -11.26
CA LEU A 87 16.89 -1.22 -11.54
C LEU A 87 17.61 -1.48 -12.87
N PRO A 88 18.47 -2.51 -12.97
CA PRO A 88 19.12 -2.85 -14.22
C PRO A 88 18.13 -3.13 -15.35
N GLU A 89 18.48 -2.75 -16.58
CA GLU A 89 17.70 -3.06 -17.78
C GLU A 89 17.43 -4.58 -17.86
N GLY A 90 16.18 -4.95 -18.18
CA GLY A 90 15.77 -6.34 -18.24
C GLY A 90 15.52 -7.02 -16.88
N THR A 91 15.48 -6.27 -15.76
CA THR A 91 15.02 -6.78 -14.47
C THR A 91 13.63 -7.40 -14.61
N LYS A 92 13.46 -8.61 -14.08
CA LYS A 92 12.20 -9.34 -14.14
C LYS A 92 11.41 -9.12 -12.84
N VAL A 93 10.17 -8.70 -12.99
CA VAL A 93 9.23 -8.57 -11.87
C VAL A 93 8.21 -9.71 -11.94
N SER A 94 8.02 -10.40 -10.83
CA SER A 94 6.97 -11.41 -10.64
C SER A 94 6.02 -10.93 -9.53
N SER A 95 4.72 -11.02 -9.78
CA SER A 95 3.68 -10.59 -8.84
C SER A 95 2.44 -11.47 -9.00
N ASP A 96 1.57 -11.44 -7.98
CA ASP A 96 0.26 -12.08 -8.02
C ASP A 96 -0.67 -11.43 -9.06
N ASN A 97 -1.67 -12.20 -9.52
CA ASN A 97 -2.78 -11.74 -10.35
C ASN A 97 -3.56 -10.56 -9.74
N GLY A 98 -3.57 -10.38 -8.42
CA GLY A 98 -4.13 -9.19 -7.76
C GLY A 98 -3.53 -7.86 -8.26
N TYR A 99 -2.27 -7.88 -8.71
CA TYR A 99 -1.60 -6.72 -9.28
C TYR A 99 -1.84 -6.54 -10.79
N TYR A 100 -2.60 -7.42 -11.44
CA TYR A 100 -2.82 -7.34 -12.87
C TYR A 100 -3.71 -6.14 -13.25
N SER A 101 -3.13 -5.18 -13.97
CA SER A 101 -3.84 -4.02 -14.53
C SER A 101 -3.15 -3.51 -15.80
N SER A 102 -3.91 -2.89 -16.71
CA SER A 102 -3.35 -2.28 -17.93
C SER A 102 -2.32 -1.18 -17.63
N LEU A 103 -2.54 -0.43 -16.54
CA LEU A 103 -1.61 0.60 -16.07
C LEU A 103 -0.29 -0.02 -15.60
N ASN A 104 -0.33 -1.11 -14.83
CA ASN A 104 0.88 -1.81 -14.37
C ASN A 104 1.65 -2.43 -15.53
N LEU A 105 0.96 -3.00 -16.52
CA LEU A 105 1.60 -3.53 -17.73
C LEU A 105 2.31 -2.42 -18.52
N LYS A 106 1.68 -1.24 -18.65
CA LYS A 106 2.27 -0.09 -19.32
C LYS A 106 3.52 0.39 -18.56
N PHE A 107 3.40 0.57 -17.24
CA PHE A 107 4.49 0.98 -16.36
C PHE A 107 5.70 0.05 -16.46
N LEU A 108 5.49 -1.26 -16.35
CA LEU A 108 6.55 -2.28 -16.47
C LEU A 108 7.19 -2.32 -17.86
N LYS A 109 6.45 -1.94 -18.91
CA LYS A 109 6.97 -1.86 -20.29
C LYS A 109 7.80 -0.60 -20.52
N GLU A 110 7.49 0.50 -19.84
CA GLU A 110 8.21 1.76 -19.94
C GLU A 110 9.52 1.74 -19.12
N LYS A 111 9.56 0.97 -18.03
CA LYS A 111 10.76 0.74 -17.21
C LYS A 111 11.69 -0.37 -17.73
N ARG A 112 11.47 -0.82 -18.96
CA ARG A 112 12.10 -2.02 -19.49
C ARG A 112 13.49 -1.76 -20.02
#